data_AF-A0A258WWL8-F1
#
_entry.id   AF-A0A258WWL8-F1
#
_cell.length_a   1.000
_cell.length_b   1.000
_cell.length_c   1.000
_cell.angle_alpha   90.00
_cell.angle_beta   90.00
_cell.angle_gamma   90.00
#
_symmetry.space_group_name_H-M   'P 1'
#
loop_
_entity.id
_entity.type
_entity.pdbx_description
1 polymer ?
#
loop_
_entity_poly.entity_id
_entity_poly.type
_entity_poly.pdbx_seq_one_letter_code
_entity_poly.pdbx_strand_id
1 'polypeptide(L)'
;MNLIEQRIWDYLDGTGTPQQRELTEQLIKSDPVYQQLYDECKSFNDLVSAADQDEPSMGFTRNVMERINLEPVPASFKSLIDKRIIFGIAAFFLFTITALLGVLFYQIDWSQTAGFKMPELTMPALDTSKYLNSTYINIFLFVDIIFGLYLLDGFLRKRLRAK
;
A
#
# COMPACT_ATOMS: atom_id res chain seq x y z
N MET A 1 -2.96 -32.32 7.50
CA MET A 1 -1.54 -32.03 7.24
C MET A 1 -0.93 -31.54 8.55
N ASN A 2 0.13 -32.17 9.04
CA ASN A 2 0.73 -31.82 10.33
C ASN A 2 1.52 -30.50 10.22
N LEU A 3 1.37 -29.61 11.22
CA LEU A 3 2.01 -28.29 11.21
C LEU A 3 3.56 -28.38 11.26
N ILE A 4 4.07 -29.44 11.90
CA ILE A 4 5.50 -29.75 12.03
C ILE A 4 6.09 -30.15 10.68
N GLU A 5 5.37 -31.00 9.94
CA GLU A 5 5.73 -31.48 8.61
C GLU A 5 5.82 -30.34 7.61
N GLN A 6 4.80 -29.48 7.57
CA GLN A 6 4.78 -28.30 6.70
C GLN A 6 5.97 -27.38 6.95
N ARG A 7 6.34 -27.19 8.22
CA ARG A 7 7.50 -26.37 8.60
C ARG A 7 8.84 -26.96 8.17
N ILE A 8 8.94 -28.29 8.10
CA ILE A 8 10.13 -29.00 7.59
C ILE A 8 10.19 -28.88 6.06
N TRP A 9 9.06 -29.00 5.36
CA TRP A 9 8.96 -28.75 3.92
C TRP A 9 9.35 -27.31 3.56
N ASP A 10 8.83 -26.31 4.26
CA ASP A 10 9.19 -24.89 4.05
C ASP A 10 10.69 -24.63 4.27
N TYR A 11 11.33 -25.42 5.15
CA TYR A 11 12.78 -25.37 5.40
C TYR A 11 13.59 -26.02 4.26
N LEU A 12 13.15 -27.19 3.76
CA LEU A 12 13.76 -27.91 2.64
C LEU A 12 13.64 -27.12 1.32
N ASP A 13 12.47 -26.56 1.04
CA ASP A 13 12.20 -25.74 -0.16
C ASP A 13 12.82 -24.35 -0.08
N GLY A 14 13.23 -23.93 1.11
CA GLY A 14 13.80 -22.62 1.37
C GLY A 14 12.80 -21.46 1.26
N THR A 15 11.50 -21.76 1.32
CA THR A 15 10.38 -20.81 1.17
C THR A 15 10.00 -20.07 2.47
N GLY A 16 10.75 -20.25 3.57
CA GLY A 16 10.54 -19.58 4.85
C GLY A 16 11.35 -18.28 5.07
N THR A 17 10.90 -17.45 6.02
CA THR A 17 11.70 -16.30 6.51
C THR A 17 13.01 -16.77 7.17
N PRO A 18 14.11 -15.99 7.12
CA PRO A 18 15.41 -16.41 7.66
C PRO A 18 15.34 -16.82 9.15
N GLN A 19 14.52 -16.13 9.94
CA GLN A 19 14.30 -16.44 11.35
C GLN A 19 13.59 -17.78 11.57
N GLN A 20 12.60 -18.12 10.74
CA GLN A 20 11.91 -19.40 10.82
C GLN A 20 12.84 -20.56 10.47
N ARG A 21 13.76 -20.36 9.51
CA ARG A 21 14.75 -21.37 9.10
C ARG A 21 15.74 -21.68 10.20
N GLU A 22 16.30 -20.67 10.87
CA GLU A 22 17.20 -20.86 12.01
C GLU A 22 16.52 -21.60 13.17
N LEU A 23 15.26 -21.24 13.48
CA LEU A 23 14.48 -21.93 14.49
C LEU A 23 14.21 -23.39 14.12
N THR A 24 13.85 -23.67 12.86
CA THR A 24 13.63 -25.04 12.40
C THR A 24 14.93 -25.85 12.42
N GLU A 25 16.08 -25.25 12.08
CA GLU A 25 17.38 -25.91 12.17
C GLU A 25 17.76 -26.25 13.62
N GLN A 26 17.50 -25.35 14.56
CA GLN A 26 17.69 -25.62 15.99
C GLN A 26 16.77 -26.76 16.46
N LEU A 27 15.50 -26.74 16.05
CA LEU A 27 14.52 -27.78 16.39
C LEU A 27 14.89 -29.16 15.84
N ILE A 28 15.41 -29.23 14.60
CA ILE A 28 15.94 -30.48 14.02
C ILE A 28 17.11 -31.05 14.84
N LYS A 29 17.95 -30.19 15.42
CA LYS A 29 19.09 -30.61 16.26
C LYS A 29 18.69 -30.97 17.69
N SER A 30 17.64 -30.34 18.23
CA SER A 30 17.26 -30.49 19.64
C SER A 30 16.17 -31.52 19.89
N ASP A 31 15.27 -31.76 18.93
CA ASP A 31 14.09 -32.59 19.11
C ASP A 31 14.14 -33.85 18.21
N PRO A 32 14.11 -35.07 18.79
CA PRO A 32 14.14 -36.30 18.01
C PRO A 32 12.94 -36.48 17.07
N VAL A 33 11.79 -35.86 17.36
CA VAL A 33 10.59 -35.93 16.50
C VAL A 33 10.82 -35.15 15.21
N TYR A 34 11.45 -33.98 15.30
CA TYR A 34 11.78 -33.16 14.12
C TYR A 34 12.86 -33.82 13.25
N GLN A 35 13.81 -34.51 13.86
CA GLN A 35 14.86 -35.22 13.14
C GLN A 35 14.30 -36.39 12.32
N GLN A 36 13.44 -37.22 12.92
CA GLN A 36 12.82 -38.36 12.22
C GLN A 36 12.00 -37.91 11.02
N LEU A 37 11.18 -36.87 11.21
CA LEU A 37 10.33 -36.34 10.14
C LEU A 37 11.15 -35.67 9.02
N TYR A 38 12.27 -35.04 9.38
CA TYR A 38 13.23 -34.50 8.41
C TYR A 38 13.88 -35.59 7.55
N ASP A 39 14.33 -36.69 8.18
CA ASP A 39 14.93 -37.81 7.47
C ASP A 39 13.91 -38.50 6.55
N GLU A 40 12.65 -38.62 6.98
CA GLU A 40 11.55 -39.14 6.17
C GLU A 40 11.28 -38.24 4.94
N CYS A 41 11.09 -36.93 5.16
CA CYS A 41 10.85 -35.97 4.07
C CYS A 41 12.02 -35.93 3.07
N LYS A 42 13.25 -35.99 3.58
CA LYS A 42 14.46 -36.02 2.75
C LYS A 42 14.53 -37.30 1.92
N SER A 43 14.28 -38.45 2.53
CA SER A 43 14.28 -39.74 1.81
C SER A 43 13.22 -39.77 0.70
N PHE A 44 12.05 -39.18 0.95
CA PHE A 44 11.00 -39.03 -0.06
C PHE A 44 11.46 -38.12 -1.22
N ASN A 45 12.04 -36.97 -0.92
CA ASN A 45 12.56 -36.06 -1.94
C ASN A 45 13.66 -36.70 -2.79
N ASP A 46 14.55 -37.48 -2.16
CA ASP A 46 15.61 -38.21 -2.85
C ASP A 46 15.04 -39.31 -3.76
N LEU A 47 14.00 -40.03 -3.32
CA LEU A 47 13.29 -41.02 -4.13
C LEU A 47 12.58 -40.39 -5.33
N VAL A 48 11.94 -39.24 -5.15
CA VAL A 48 11.28 -38.49 -6.25
C VAL A 48 12.31 -37.92 -7.22
N SER A 49 13.46 -37.47 -6.72
CA SER A 49 14.55 -36.97 -7.55
C SER A 49 15.24 -38.09 -8.34
N ALA A 50 15.27 -39.31 -7.78
CA ALA A 50 15.81 -40.51 -8.42
C ALA A 50 14.82 -41.21 -9.36
N ALA A 51 13.53 -40.88 -9.30
CA ALA A 51 12.57 -41.33 -10.29
C ALA A 51 12.92 -40.71 -11.66
N ASP A 52 12.84 -41.51 -12.71
CA ASP A 52 13.11 -41.05 -14.08
C ASP A 52 12.23 -39.84 -14.39
N GLN A 53 12.87 -38.69 -14.54
CA GLN A 53 12.20 -37.47 -14.94
C GLN A 53 11.91 -37.58 -16.43
N ASP A 54 10.64 -37.83 -16.78
CA ASP A 54 10.20 -37.80 -18.17
C ASP A 54 10.50 -36.43 -18.77
N GLU A 55 11.22 -36.42 -19.90
CA GLU A 55 11.54 -35.18 -20.61
C GLU A 55 10.22 -34.49 -21.03
N PRO A 56 10.04 -33.19 -20.76
CA PRO A 56 8.85 -32.49 -21.18
C PRO A 56 8.72 -32.56 -22.70
N SER A 57 7.48 -32.55 -23.20
CA SER A 57 7.24 -32.56 -24.65
C SER A 57 7.99 -31.41 -25.34
N MET A 58 8.47 -31.64 -26.57
CA MET A 58 9.18 -30.64 -27.39
C MET A 58 8.45 -29.29 -27.54
N GLY A 59 7.12 -29.27 -27.36
CA GLY A 59 6.29 -28.07 -27.42
C GLY A 59 6.02 -27.38 -26.09
N PHE A 60 6.45 -27.95 -24.96
CA PHE A 60 6.11 -27.46 -23.61
C PHE A 60 6.54 -26.01 -23.39
N THR A 61 7.83 -25.73 -23.61
CA THR A 61 8.38 -24.37 -23.45
C THR A 61 7.68 -23.36 -24.34
N ARG A 62 7.36 -23.74 -25.59
CA ARG A 62 6.62 -22.89 -26.52
C ARG A 62 5.22 -22.57 -25.99
N ASN A 63 4.49 -23.60 -25.56
CA ASN A 63 3.11 -23.45 -25.06
C ASN A 63 3.06 -22.63 -23.76
N VAL A 64 4.03 -22.78 -22.87
CA VAL A 64 4.12 -22.02 -21.61
C VAL A 64 4.47 -20.56 -21.89
N MET A 65 5.49 -20.30 -22.71
CA MET A 65 5.91 -18.94 -23.04
C MET A 65 4.85 -18.18 -23.85
N GLU A 66 4.10 -18.87 -24.71
CA GLU A 66 2.97 -18.28 -25.42
C GLU A 66 1.87 -17.84 -24.44
N ARG A 67 1.54 -18.65 -23.43
CA ARG A 67 0.56 -18.28 -22.39
C ARG A 67 1.04 -17.14 -21.50
N ILE A 68 2.31 -17.12 -21.10
CA ILE A 68 2.88 -16.06 -20.27
C ILE A 68 2.92 -14.72 -21.02
N ASN A 69 3.23 -14.73 -22.31
CA ASN A 69 3.24 -13.51 -23.13
C ASN A 69 1.84 -12.93 -23.37
N LEU A 70 0.80 -13.76 -23.33
CA LEU A 70 -0.59 -13.32 -23.42
C LEU A 70 -1.08 -12.69 -22.10
N GLU A 71 -0.41 -12.99 -20.99
CA GLU A 71 -0.72 -12.35 -19.72
C GLU A 71 -0.09 -10.94 -19.71
N PRO A 72 -0.90 -9.88 -19.59
CA PRO A 72 -0.36 -8.54 -19.54
C PRO A 72 0.53 -8.43 -18.30
N VAL A 73 1.83 -8.20 -18.52
CA VAL A 73 2.79 -7.85 -17.47
C VAL A 73 2.13 -6.81 -16.57
N PRO A 74 2.06 -7.00 -15.24
CA PRO A 74 1.38 -6.07 -14.35
C PRO A 74 2.00 -4.69 -14.55
N ALA A 75 1.32 -3.85 -15.33
CA ALA A 75 1.78 -2.52 -15.64
C ALA A 75 1.96 -1.82 -14.30
N SER A 76 3.16 -1.29 -14.06
CA SER A 76 3.48 -0.65 -12.79
C SER A 76 2.37 0.34 -12.43
N PHE A 77 1.87 0.30 -11.19
CA PHE A 77 0.75 1.11 -10.70
C PHE A 77 0.86 2.63 -10.99
N LYS A 78 2.05 3.11 -11.38
CA LYS A 78 2.28 4.47 -11.90
C LYS A 78 1.48 4.79 -13.17
N SER A 79 1.02 3.79 -13.92
CA SER A 79 0.22 3.99 -15.14
C SER A 79 -1.25 4.30 -14.86
N LEU A 80 -1.75 4.06 -13.64
CA LEU A 80 -3.19 4.17 -13.33
C LEU A 80 -3.62 5.58 -12.88
N ILE A 81 -2.68 6.48 -12.61
CA ILE A 81 -2.99 7.85 -12.19
C ILE A 81 -2.67 8.80 -13.35
N ASP A 82 -3.72 9.26 -14.03
CA ASP A 82 -3.59 10.27 -15.08
C ASP A 82 -3.23 11.63 -14.45
N LYS A 83 -2.04 12.15 -14.82
CA LYS A 83 -1.54 13.45 -14.39
C LYS A 83 -2.47 14.61 -14.75
N ARG A 84 -3.32 14.44 -15.77
CA ARG A 84 -4.34 15.42 -16.16
C ARG A 84 -5.37 15.64 -15.07
N ILE A 85 -5.77 14.58 -14.35
CA ILE A 85 -6.74 14.66 -13.24
C ILE A 85 -6.12 15.43 -12.07
N ILE A 86 -4.86 15.14 -11.73
CA ILE A 86 -4.12 15.86 -10.68
C ILE A 86 -4.05 17.35 -11.01
N PHE A 87 -3.72 17.68 -12.27
CA PHE A 87 -3.64 19.07 -12.71
C PHE A 87 -4.99 19.77 -12.67
N GLY A 88 -6.08 19.09 -13.05
CA GLY A 88 -7.44 19.63 -12.96
C GLY A 88 -7.86 19.97 -11.53
N ILE A 89 -7.60 19.06 -10.58
CA ILE A 89 -7.89 19.28 -9.16
C ILE A 89 -7.04 20.44 -8.62
N ALA A 90 -5.74 20.47 -8.91
CA ALA A 90 -4.85 21.53 -8.46
C ALA A 90 -5.26 22.91 -9.01
N ALA A 91 -5.64 22.99 -10.29
CA ALA A 91 -6.09 24.21 -10.93
C ALA A 91 -7.38 24.74 -10.28
N PHE A 92 -8.32 23.85 -9.95
CA PHE A 92 -9.56 24.21 -9.28
C PHE A 92 -9.32 24.83 -7.89
N PHE A 93 -8.47 24.22 -7.07
CA PHE A 93 -8.12 24.77 -5.76
C PHE A 93 -7.40 26.12 -5.86
N LEU A 94 -6.46 26.25 -6.81
CA LEU A 94 -5.75 27.50 -7.00
C LEU A 94 -6.69 28.62 -7.45
N PHE A 95 -7.60 28.32 -8.38
CA PHE A 95 -8.60 29.28 -8.86
C PHE A 95 -9.56 29.71 -7.75
N THR A 96 -10.07 28.77 -6.96
CA THR A 96 -11.00 29.07 -5.86
C THR A 96 -10.35 29.89 -4.75
N ILE A 97 -9.12 29.57 -4.36
CA ILE A 97 -8.35 30.38 -3.39
C ILE A 97 -8.11 31.80 -3.94
N THR A 98 -7.73 31.91 -5.21
CA THR A 98 -7.48 33.21 -5.85
C THR A 98 -8.75 34.06 -5.91
N ALA A 99 -9.88 33.47 -6.25
CA ALA A 99 -11.17 34.16 -6.26
C ALA A 99 -11.56 34.65 -4.86
N LEU A 100 -11.37 33.82 -3.82
CA LEU A 100 -11.66 34.18 -2.44
C LEU A 100 -10.77 35.33 -1.96
N LEU A 101 -9.46 35.26 -2.23
CA LEU A 101 -8.53 36.35 -1.94
C LEU A 101 -8.90 37.64 -2.69
N GLY A 102 -9.33 37.54 -3.94
CA GLY A 102 -9.79 38.69 -4.73
C GLY A 102 -10.99 39.40 -4.10
N VAL A 103 -11.97 38.63 -3.60
CA VAL A 103 -13.13 39.19 -2.88
C VAL A 103 -12.70 39.85 -1.57
N LEU A 104 -11.79 39.21 -0.82
CA LEU A 104 -11.26 39.80 0.43
C LEU A 104 -10.53 41.11 0.16
N PHE A 105 -9.65 41.16 -0.84
CA PHE A 105 -8.95 42.39 -1.20
C PHE A 105 -9.88 43.48 -1.72
N TYR A 106 -10.95 43.12 -2.43
CA TYR A 106 -11.97 44.07 -2.88
C TYR A 106 -12.76 44.68 -1.71
N GLN A 107 -12.98 43.93 -0.64
CA GLN A 107 -13.71 44.39 0.55
C GLN A 107 -12.85 45.19 1.55
N ILE A 108 -11.53 45.23 1.38
CA ILE A 108 -10.64 45.98 2.27
C ILE A 108 -10.62 47.46 1.84
N ASP A 109 -11.13 48.35 2.68
CA ASP A 109 -10.96 49.79 2.54
C ASP A 109 -9.51 50.19 2.90
N TRP A 110 -8.68 50.42 1.88
CA TRP A 110 -7.26 50.78 2.01
C TRP A 110 -6.98 52.19 2.58
N SER A 111 -8.01 52.96 2.95
CA SER A 111 -7.91 54.36 3.40
C SER A 111 -7.88 54.54 4.93
N GLN A 112 -7.97 53.48 5.72
CA GLN A 112 -7.95 53.56 7.19
C GLN A 112 -6.51 53.60 7.72
N THR A 113 -6.00 54.80 7.97
CA THR A 113 -4.74 55.04 8.69
C THR A 113 -4.97 55.05 10.20
N ALA A 114 -4.13 54.28 10.90
CA ALA A 114 -3.93 54.26 12.36
C ALA A 114 -5.05 53.65 13.23
N GLY A 115 -4.96 52.33 13.41
CA GLY A 115 -5.64 51.58 14.47
C GLY A 115 -6.23 50.28 13.93
N PHE A 116 -5.48 49.18 14.05
CA PHE A 116 -6.03 47.85 13.81
C PHE A 116 -7.03 47.51 14.92
N LYS A 117 -8.22 48.12 14.87
CA LYS A 117 -9.41 47.54 15.47
C LYS A 117 -9.89 46.50 14.47
N MET A 118 -9.86 45.23 14.87
CA MET A 118 -10.51 44.18 14.08
C MET A 118 -11.88 44.70 13.67
N PRO A 119 -12.23 44.68 12.37
CA PRO A 119 -13.59 44.96 11.97
C PRO A 119 -14.45 43.96 12.73
N GLU A 120 -15.42 44.44 13.48
CA GLU A 120 -16.47 43.61 14.00
C GLU A 120 -17.26 43.15 12.77
N LEU A 121 -16.76 42.07 12.15
CA LEU A 121 -17.39 41.39 11.05
C LEU A 121 -18.70 40.82 11.60
N THR A 122 -19.74 41.64 11.64
CA THR A 122 -21.08 41.13 11.39
C THR A 122 -21.07 40.71 9.93
N MET A 123 -20.52 39.51 9.68
CA MET A 123 -20.75 38.82 8.42
C MET A 123 -22.27 38.93 8.19
N PRO A 124 -22.75 39.32 6.99
CA PRO A 124 -24.13 39.05 6.67
C PRO A 124 -24.35 37.59 7.04
N ALA A 125 -25.43 37.27 7.75
CA ALA A 125 -25.73 35.91 8.16
C ALA A 125 -25.84 35.06 6.88
N LEU A 126 -24.69 34.64 6.36
CA LEU A 126 -24.56 33.50 5.50
C LEU A 126 -25.09 32.42 6.40
N ASP A 127 -26.28 31.93 6.07
CA ASP A 127 -26.86 30.71 6.63
C ASP A 127 -25.91 29.56 6.29
N THR A 128 -24.75 29.58 6.93
CA THR A 128 -23.71 28.55 6.91
C THR A 128 -24.29 27.29 7.53
N SER A 129 -25.35 27.39 8.33
CA SER A 129 -26.19 26.27 8.75
C SER A 129 -26.72 25.41 7.60
N LYS A 130 -26.93 25.97 6.40
CA LYS A 130 -27.48 25.26 5.24
C LYS A 130 -26.43 24.50 4.43
N TYR A 131 -25.17 24.96 4.47
CA TYR A 131 -24.06 24.37 3.70
C TYR A 131 -23.00 23.66 4.57
N LEU A 132 -22.84 24.09 5.81
CA LEU A 132 -21.94 23.56 6.83
C LEU A 132 -22.76 22.85 7.93
N ASN A 133 -23.55 21.86 7.54
CA ASN A 133 -24.17 20.97 8.52
C ASN A 133 -23.06 20.20 9.28
N SER A 134 -23.21 20.03 10.60
CA SER A 134 -22.26 19.30 11.45
C SER A 134 -21.91 17.93 10.87
N THR A 135 -22.87 17.28 10.20
CA THR A 135 -22.65 16.01 9.49
C THR A 135 -21.64 16.11 8.35
N TYR A 136 -21.67 17.17 7.54
CA TYR A 136 -20.71 17.34 6.43
C TYR A 136 -19.29 17.62 6.93
N ILE A 137 -19.15 18.42 7.98
CA ILE A 137 -17.85 18.68 8.62
C ILE A 137 -17.28 17.39 9.22
N ASN A 138 -18.11 16.60 9.90
CA ASN A 138 -17.68 15.32 10.48
C ASN A 138 -17.28 14.30 9.40
N ILE A 139 -18.02 14.22 8.29
CA ILE A 139 -17.66 13.36 7.16
C ILE A 139 -16.34 13.81 6.53
N PHE A 140 -16.17 15.11 6.31
CA PHE A 140 -14.93 15.68 5.75
C PHE A 140 -13.73 15.38 6.64
N LEU A 141 -13.82 15.64 7.95
CA LEU A 141 -12.77 15.32 8.91
C LEU A 141 -12.47 13.81 8.99
N PHE A 142 -13.49 12.96 8.91
CA PHE A 142 -13.30 11.51 8.94
C PHE A 142 -12.53 11.01 7.71
N VAL A 143 -12.86 11.54 6.53
CA VAL A 143 -12.15 11.23 5.28
C VAL A 143 -10.71 11.73 5.32
N ASP A 144 -10.47 12.95 5.81
CA ASP A 144 -9.12 13.51 5.95
C ASP A 144 -8.25 12.73 6.94
N ILE A 145 -8.82 12.26 8.06
CA ILE A 145 -8.10 11.41 9.02
C ILE A 145 -7.70 10.08 8.37
N ILE A 146 -8.58 9.46 7.59
CA ILE A 146 -8.27 8.22 6.87
C ILE A 146 -7.15 8.44 5.86
N PHE A 147 -7.23 9.51 5.06
CA PHE A 147 -6.18 9.86 4.10
C PHE A 147 -4.85 10.18 4.80
N GLY A 148 -4.90 10.89 5.93
CA GLY A 148 -3.74 11.20 6.75
C GLY A 148 -3.05 9.93 7.27
N LEU A 149 -3.83 8.98 7.82
CA LEU A 149 -3.31 7.68 8.27
C LEU A 149 -2.73 6.87 7.12
N TYR A 150 -3.41 6.81 5.97
CA TYR A 150 -2.93 6.10 4.79
C TYR A 150 -1.60 6.67 4.27
N LEU A 151 -1.47 8.00 4.19
CA LEU A 151 -0.23 8.66 3.79
C LEU A 151 0.87 8.47 4.82
N LEU A 152 0.56 8.53 6.11
CA LEU A 152 1.50 8.32 7.21
C LEU A 152 2.04 6.89 7.20
N ASP A 153 1.17 5.89 7.04
CA ASP A 153 1.56 4.49 6.91
C ASP A 153 2.43 4.27 5.65
N GLY A 154 2.04 4.87 4.52
CA GLY A 154 2.84 4.87 3.29
C GLY A 154 4.22 5.52 3.47
N PHE A 155 4.30 6.62 4.22
CA PHE A 155 5.55 7.33 4.53
C PHE A 155 6.46 6.50 5.44
N LEU A 156 5.91 5.88 6.49
CA LEU A 156 6.65 5.01 7.41
C LEU A 156 7.20 3.77 6.69
N ARG A 157 6.42 3.10 5.84
CA ARG A 157 6.87 1.91 5.09
C ARG A 157 8.00 2.24 4.11
N LYS A 158 7.95 3.41 3.46
CA LYS A 158 9.06 3.87 2.59
C LYS A 158 10.34 4.13 3.38
N ARG A 159 10.23 4.71 4.57
CA ARG A 159 11.39 4.97 5.44
C ARG A 159 11.97 3.68 6.03
N LEU A 160 11.13 2.70 6.34
CA LEU A 160 11.56 1.41 6.88
C LEU A 160 12.31 0.55 5.85
N ARG A 161 11.95 0.64 4.56
CA ARG A 161 12.62 -0.07 3.44
C ARG A 161 13.86 0.64 2.88
N ALA A 162 14.16 1.86 3.35
CA ALA A 162 15.31 2.66 2.92
C ALA A 162 16.53 2.50 3.84
N LYS A 163 16.46 1.60 4.82
CA LYS A 163 17.60 1.07 5.60
C LYS A 163 17.82 -0.37 5.20
#